data_AF-A0A942C8F7-F1
#
_entry.id   AF-A0A942C8F7-F1
#
_cell.length_a   1.000
_cell.length_b   1.000
_cell.length_c   1.000
_cell.angle_alpha   90.00
_cell.angle_beta   90.00
_cell.angle_gamma   90.00
#
_symmetry.space_group_name_H-M   'P 1'
#
loop_
_entity.id
_entity.type
_entity.pdbx_description
1 polymer ?
#
loop_
_entity_poly.entity_id
_entity_poly.type
_entity_poly.pdbx_seq_one_letter_code
_entity_poly.pdbx_strand_id
1 'polypeptide(L)'
;MRETVAIIRQIAEALDTAQQADIIHRDIKPENVMIRHDGLVKVLDFGPAKQLTFNGGFEGFESPDGKLFYYTKGRAGDGIYSTPADGGEEKPVPELKGAGYWRSWAVVNEGIGFAAKDGESQWAIRFFSFATRRITPLATLTNAPLWWNAGRALSPDGCRMLFAHLEQPYDELMLMENFR
;
A
#
# COMPACT_ATOMS: atom_id res chain seq x y z
N MET A 1 -30.08 0.87 -2.43
CA MET A 1 -28.77 0.37 -2.90
C MET A 1 -27.97 1.38 -3.72
N ARG A 2 -28.53 2.06 -4.74
CA ARG A 2 -27.75 3.00 -5.59
C ARG A 2 -27.19 4.21 -4.82
N GLU A 3 -27.95 4.79 -3.90
CA GLU A 3 -27.49 5.92 -3.07
C GLU A 3 -26.34 5.54 -2.13
N THR A 4 -26.44 4.37 -1.48
CA THR A 4 -25.38 3.86 -0.57
C THR A 4 -24.05 3.72 -1.31
N VAL A 5 -24.06 3.21 -2.54
CA VAL A 5 -22.85 3.08 -3.36
C VAL A 5 -22.30 4.45 -3.76
N ALA A 6 -23.16 5.41 -4.09
CA ALA A 6 -22.74 6.77 -4.42
C ALA A 6 -22.10 7.50 -3.24
N ILE A 7 -22.59 7.27 -2.01
CA ILE A 7 -22.02 7.82 -0.78
C ILE A 7 -20.65 7.20 -0.49
N ILE A 8 -20.54 5.87 -0.52
CA ILE A 8 -19.27 5.17 -0.29
C ILE A 8 -18.20 5.61 -1.29
N ARG A 9 -18.56 5.79 -2.56
CA ARG A 9 -17.63 6.28 -3.59
C ARG A 9 -17.07 7.66 -3.24
N GLN A 10 -17.92 8.62 -2.85
CA GLN A 10 -17.46 9.96 -2.50
C GLN A 10 -16.58 9.96 -1.23
N ILE A 11 -16.87 9.09 -0.26
CA ILE A 11 -16.01 8.90 0.93
C ILE A 11 -14.64 8.37 0.50
N ALA A 12 -14.59 7.38 -0.39
CA ALA A 12 -13.34 6.82 -0.89
C ALA A 12 -12.51 7.85 -1.67
N GLU A 13 -13.14 8.69 -2.51
CA GLU A 13 -12.49 9.78 -3.24
C GLU A 13 -11.88 10.83 -2.30
N ALA A 14 -12.60 11.19 -1.23
CA ALA A 14 -12.10 12.12 -0.23
C ALA A 14 -10.91 11.54 0.57
N LEU A 15 -10.97 10.26 0.91
CA LEU A 15 -9.88 9.56 1.59
C LEU A 15 -8.64 9.39 0.72
N ASP A 16 -8.81 9.06 -0.55
CA ASP A 16 -7.70 8.97 -1.51
C ASP A 16 -7.01 10.32 -1.68
N THR A 17 -7.78 11.41 -1.75
CA THR A 17 -7.24 12.78 -1.80
C THR A 17 -6.44 13.11 -0.53
N ALA A 18 -6.95 12.76 0.65
CA ALA A 18 -6.24 12.98 1.91
C ALA A 18 -4.95 12.17 1.98
N GLN A 19 -4.99 10.91 1.53
CA GLN A 19 -3.83 10.03 1.50
C GLN A 19 -2.73 10.53 0.54
N GLN A 20 -3.12 11.10 -0.60
CA GLN A 20 -2.18 11.77 -1.53
C GLN A 20 -1.51 13.01 -0.92
N ALA A 21 -2.11 13.60 0.11
CA ALA A 21 -1.56 14.71 0.89
C ALA A 21 -0.86 14.26 2.18
N ASP A 22 -0.57 12.96 2.33
CA ASP A 22 0.02 12.34 3.54
C ASP A 22 -0.82 12.54 4.82
N ILE A 23 -2.15 12.70 4.67
CA ILE A 23 -3.11 12.84 5.78
C ILE A 23 -3.94 11.56 5.91
N ILE A 24 -4.01 11.02 7.12
CA ILE A 24 -4.81 9.83 7.45
C ILE A 24 -5.90 10.24 8.44
N HIS A 25 -7.15 9.93 8.12
CA HIS A 25 -8.32 10.34 8.93
C HIS A 25 -8.43 9.59 10.27
N ARG A 26 -8.09 8.29 10.29
CA ARG A 26 -8.03 7.40 11.48
C ARG A 26 -9.32 7.19 12.29
N ASP A 27 -10.38 7.97 12.06
CA ASP A 27 -11.65 7.86 12.77
C ASP A 27 -12.84 7.93 11.79
N ILE A 28 -12.81 7.10 10.74
CA ILE A 28 -13.91 7.05 9.77
C ILE A 28 -15.10 6.31 10.38
N LYS A 29 -16.15 7.07 10.67
CA LYS A 29 -17.43 6.62 11.22
C LYS A 29 -18.57 7.48 10.68
N PRO A 30 -19.83 7.01 10.68
CA PRO A 30 -20.96 7.75 10.12
C PRO A 30 -21.11 9.17 10.67
N GLU A 31 -20.76 9.38 11.94
CA GLU A 31 -20.81 10.68 12.61
C GLU A 31 -19.83 11.70 12.00
N ASN A 32 -18.75 11.24 11.37
CA ASN A 32 -17.73 12.05 10.70
C ASN A 32 -18.00 12.20 9.19
N VAL A 33 -19.19 11.83 8.73
CA VAL A 33 -19.60 11.96 7.33
C VAL A 33 -20.84 12.85 7.24
N MET A 34 -20.70 14.01 6.62
CA MET A 34 -21.81 14.92 6.39
C MET A 34 -22.33 14.78 4.96
N ILE A 35 -23.62 14.51 4.84
CA ILE A 35 -24.34 14.50 3.56
C ILE A 35 -25.13 15.80 3.46
N ARG A 36 -24.82 16.61 2.44
CA ARG A 36 -25.55 17.85 2.16
C ARG A 36 -26.86 17.55 1.42
N HIS A 37 -27.79 18.48 1.47
CA HIS A 37 -29.10 18.36 0.78
C HIS A 37 -28.98 18.23 -0.75
N ASP A 38 -27.85 18.62 -1.34
CA ASP A 38 -27.54 18.45 -2.76
C ASP A 38 -26.86 17.10 -3.09
N GLY A 39 -26.73 16.20 -2.11
CA GLY A 39 -26.13 14.87 -2.27
C GLY A 39 -24.59 14.85 -2.23
N LEU A 40 -23.94 16.00 -1.99
CA LEU A 40 -22.50 16.07 -1.79
C LEU A 40 -22.12 15.51 -0.41
N VAL A 41 -21.16 14.59 -0.40
CA VAL A 41 -20.60 14.01 0.83
C VAL A 41 -19.32 14.75 1.20
N LYS A 42 -19.22 15.17 2.46
CA LYS A 42 -18.00 15.70 3.06
C LYS A 42 -17.56 14.82 4.22
N VAL A 43 -16.30 14.41 4.20
CA VAL A 43 -15.66 13.77 5.35
C VAL A 43 -15.21 14.90 6.28
N LEU A 44 -15.72 14.90 7.51
CA LEU A 44 -15.48 15.89 8.56
C LEU A 44 -14.56 15.33 9.64
N ASP A 45 -14.04 16.21 10.49
CA ASP A 45 -13.25 15.88 11.68
C ASP A 45 -12.16 14.81 11.44
N PHE A 46 -11.08 15.19 10.77
CA PHE A 46 -9.84 14.40 10.72
C PHE A 46 -9.15 14.25 12.10
N GLY A 47 -9.86 14.56 13.19
CA GLY A 47 -9.28 14.82 14.50
C GLY A 47 -8.14 15.86 14.41
N PRO A 48 -7.21 15.87 15.36
CA PRO A 48 -5.91 16.50 15.14
C PRO A 48 -5.16 15.68 14.08
N ALA A 49 -5.36 16.01 12.80
CA ALA A 49 -4.58 15.46 11.71
C ALA A 49 -3.09 15.69 12.01
N LYS A 50 -2.33 14.61 12.14
CA LYS A 50 -0.92 14.66 12.51
C LYS A 50 -0.09 14.15 11.36
N GLN A 51 0.84 14.98 10.90
CA GLN A 51 1.85 14.57 9.93
C GLN A 51 2.76 13.50 10.56
N LEU A 52 2.78 12.31 9.99
CA LEU A 52 3.58 11.18 10.47
C LEU A 52 4.94 11.08 9.78
N THR A 53 5.03 11.58 8.55
CA THR A 53 6.22 11.44 7.71
C THR A 53 6.76 12.79 7.23
N PHE A 54 8.09 12.91 7.14
CA PHE A 54 8.78 14.09 6.63
C PHE A 54 9.67 13.71 5.43
N ASN A 55 9.79 14.58 4.44
CA ASN A 55 10.53 14.29 3.19
C ASN A 55 9.94 13.10 2.41
N GLY A 56 8.61 13.02 2.38
CA GLY A 56 7.85 12.02 1.63
C GLY A 56 7.44 10.79 2.45
N GLY A 57 6.45 10.09 1.92
CA GLY A 57 5.90 8.84 2.41
C GLY A 57 5.04 8.24 1.32
N PHE A 58 5.18 6.95 1.08
CA PHE A 58 4.41 6.24 0.05
C PHE A 58 3.96 4.89 0.58
N GLU A 59 2.77 4.46 0.13
CA GLU A 59 2.20 3.14 0.43
C GLU A 59 2.19 2.86 1.94
N GLY A 60 1.62 3.78 2.73
CA GLY A 60 1.63 3.66 4.18
C GLY A 60 0.58 2.69 4.74
N PHE A 61 0.95 1.96 5.80
CA PHE A 61 0.12 0.99 6.50
C PHE A 61 0.32 1.10 8.01
N GLU A 62 -0.77 1.13 8.77
CA GLU A 62 -0.70 1.02 10.23
C GLU A 62 -0.40 -0.43 10.65
N SER A 63 0.36 -0.60 11.73
CA SER A 63 0.60 -1.91 12.33
C SER A 63 -0.68 -2.47 12.93
N PRO A 64 -0.84 -3.81 13.00
CA PRO A 64 -2.07 -4.41 13.54
C PRO A 64 -2.38 -4.03 14.99
N ASP A 65 -1.34 -3.72 15.77
CA ASP A 65 -1.47 -3.26 17.16
C ASP A 65 -1.65 -1.74 17.30
N GLY A 66 -1.72 -1.00 16.18
CA GLY A 66 -1.93 0.45 16.13
C GLY A 66 -0.77 1.29 16.65
N LYS A 67 0.41 0.70 16.90
CA LYS A 67 1.56 1.39 17.51
C LYS A 67 2.52 2.01 16.51
N LEU A 68 2.65 1.42 15.33
CA LEU A 68 3.59 1.83 14.30
C LEU A 68 2.87 2.12 13.01
N PHE A 69 3.45 3.01 12.22
CA PHE A 69 3.06 3.28 10.86
C PHE A 69 4.23 2.93 9.94
N TYR A 70 4.04 1.95 9.07
CA TYR A 70 5.01 1.49 8.09
C TYR A 70 4.78 2.18 6.76
N TYR A 71 5.83 2.59 6.07
CA TYR A 71 5.72 3.27 4.78
C TYR A 71 7.05 3.17 4.02
N THR A 72 7.09 3.68 2.79
CA THR A 72 8.31 3.76 1.97
C THR A 72 8.67 5.20 1.66
N LYS A 73 9.96 5.49 1.45
CA LYS A 73 10.43 6.84 1.05
C LYS A 73 10.48 7.04 -0.46
N GLY A 74 10.25 5.99 -1.24
CA GLY A 74 10.26 6.03 -2.70
C GLY A 74 9.65 4.77 -3.31
N ARG A 75 9.53 4.74 -4.64
CA ARG A 75 8.86 3.66 -5.37
C ARG A 75 9.77 2.49 -5.74
N ALA A 76 11.09 2.70 -5.65
CA ALA A 76 12.11 1.78 -6.14
C ALA A 76 12.46 0.63 -5.18
N GLY A 77 11.87 0.60 -3.98
CA GLY A 77 12.13 -0.45 -3.00
C GLY A 77 13.46 -0.34 -2.26
N ASP A 78 13.90 0.88 -1.94
CA ASP A 78 15.14 1.11 -1.18
C ASP A 78 15.03 0.69 0.30
N GLY A 79 13.80 0.47 0.78
CA GLY A 79 13.50 -0.07 2.08
C GLY A 79 12.18 0.42 2.66
N ILE A 80 11.73 -0.27 3.70
CA ILE A 80 10.55 0.11 4.48
C ILE A 80 11.00 0.86 5.74
N TYR A 81 10.27 1.91 6.05
CA TYR A 81 10.46 2.76 7.23
C TYR A 81 9.29 2.57 8.19
N SER A 82 9.51 2.93 9.44
CA SER A 82 8.48 2.98 10.47
C SER A 82 8.59 4.25 11.30
N THR A 83 7.46 4.71 11.80
CA THR A 83 7.36 5.80 12.79
C THR A 83 6.28 5.42 13.82
N PRO A 84 6.32 5.90 15.06
CA PRO A 84 5.20 5.76 15.98
C PRO A 84 3.91 6.25 15.32
N ALA A 85 2.81 5.50 15.46
CA ALA A 85 1.53 5.84 14.84
C ALA A 85 0.93 7.13 15.41
N ASP A 86 1.33 7.52 16.62
CA ASP A 86 1.01 8.81 17.23
C ASP A 86 1.99 9.92 16.84
N GLY A 87 2.93 9.66 15.93
CA GLY A 87 3.92 10.59 15.42
C GLY A 87 5.18 10.66 16.30
N GLY A 88 6.34 10.58 15.65
CA GLY A 88 7.63 10.59 16.32
C GLY A 88 8.78 10.47 15.32
N GLU A 89 9.90 9.93 15.79
CA GLU A 89 11.09 9.74 14.97
C GLU A 89 10.87 8.65 13.90
N GLU A 90 11.13 9.02 12.64
CA GLU A 90 11.12 8.11 11.50
C GLU A 90 12.40 7.27 11.46
N LYS A 91 12.27 5.94 11.34
CA LYS A 91 13.41 5.01 11.34
C LYS A 91 13.29 3.98 10.22
N PRO A 92 14.39 3.67 9.51
CA PRO A 92 14.40 2.53 8.60
C PRO A 92 14.21 1.24 9.39
N VAL A 93 13.49 0.27 8.82
CA VAL A 93 13.44 -1.11 9.35
C VAL A 93 14.61 -1.88 8.75
N PRO A 94 15.70 -2.15 9.49
CA PRO A 94 16.97 -2.60 8.88
C PRO A 94 16.85 -3.92 8.12
N GLU A 95 16.00 -4.82 8.59
CA GLU A 95 15.74 -6.12 7.97
C GLU A 95 15.01 -5.98 6.61
N LEU A 96 14.28 -4.89 6.42
CA LEU A 96 13.50 -4.63 5.21
C LEU A 96 14.23 -3.70 4.24
N LYS A 97 15.56 -3.66 4.29
CA LYS A 97 16.37 -3.01 3.25
C LYS A 97 16.17 -3.74 1.92
N GLY A 98 15.94 -3.00 0.83
CA GLY A 98 15.62 -3.59 -0.47
C GLY A 98 14.17 -4.09 -0.62
N ALA A 99 13.34 -3.91 0.41
CA ALA A 99 11.89 -4.11 0.34
C ALA A 99 11.18 -2.79 0.02
N GLY A 100 9.84 -2.82 -0.06
CA GLY A 100 9.08 -1.60 -0.29
C GLY A 100 8.93 -1.22 -1.78
N TYR A 101 9.16 -2.18 -2.67
CA TYR A 101 8.92 -1.97 -4.09
C TYR A 101 7.45 -1.65 -4.32
N TRP A 102 7.16 -0.65 -5.17
CA TRP A 102 5.82 -0.06 -5.31
C TRP A 102 4.73 -1.12 -5.44
N ARG A 103 3.68 -1.01 -4.61
CA ARG A 103 2.53 -1.93 -4.54
C ARG A 103 2.90 -3.41 -4.36
N SER A 104 4.13 -3.69 -3.94
CA SER A 104 4.68 -5.03 -3.80
C SER A 104 5.05 -5.35 -2.35
N TRP A 105 4.43 -4.67 -1.38
CA TRP A 105 4.47 -5.03 0.04
C TRP A 105 3.19 -4.62 0.80
N ALA A 106 2.91 -5.25 1.95
CA ALA A 106 1.76 -4.95 2.80
C ALA A 106 1.98 -5.50 4.21
N VAL A 107 1.31 -4.86 5.17
CA VAL A 107 1.24 -5.28 6.57
C VAL A 107 0.07 -6.24 6.76
N VAL A 108 0.28 -7.30 7.53
CA VAL A 108 -0.73 -8.23 8.06
C VAL A 108 -0.53 -8.43 9.56
N ASN A 109 -1.45 -9.15 10.20
CA ASN A 109 -1.47 -9.38 11.64
C ASN A 109 -0.12 -9.87 12.20
N GLU A 110 0.52 -10.81 11.53
CA GLU A 110 1.73 -11.47 12.03
C GLU A 110 3.04 -10.85 11.49
N GLY A 111 2.96 -9.93 10.52
CA GLY A 111 4.16 -9.46 9.83
C GLY A 111 3.93 -8.63 8.57
N ILE A 112 4.97 -8.56 7.73
CA ILE A 112 4.97 -7.83 6.46
C ILE A 112 5.29 -8.81 5.33
N GLY A 113 4.36 -8.95 4.38
CA GLY A 113 4.57 -9.72 3.16
C GLY A 113 5.03 -8.80 2.03
N PHE A 114 6.17 -9.12 1.41
CA PHE A 114 6.79 -8.26 0.38
C PHE A 114 7.47 -9.05 -0.72
N ALA A 115 7.54 -8.47 -1.92
CA ALA A 115 8.38 -8.96 -2.99
C ALA A 115 9.71 -8.20 -2.97
N ALA A 116 10.83 -8.92 -3.12
CA ALA A 116 12.15 -8.33 -3.26
C ALA A 116 13.01 -9.19 -4.19
N LYS A 117 14.06 -8.61 -4.79
CA LYS A 117 15.04 -9.36 -5.57
C LYS A 117 16.01 -10.11 -4.66
N ASP A 118 16.41 -11.30 -5.07
CA ASP A 118 17.63 -11.95 -4.58
C ASP A 118 18.79 -11.58 -5.53
N GLY A 119 19.67 -10.70 -5.08
CA GLY A 119 20.69 -10.10 -5.96
C GLY A 119 20.07 -9.42 -7.19
N GLU A 120 20.62 -9.66 -8.38
CA GLU A 120 20.17 -8.99 -9.60
C GLU A 120 19.08 -9.73 -10.38
N SER A 121 18.88 -11.04 -10.16
CA SER A 121 18.28 -11.89 -11.20
C SER A 121 16.90 -12.46 -10.89
N GLN A 122 16.52 -12.69 -9.63
CA GLN A 122 15.27 -13.39 -9.33
C GLN A 122 14.42 -12.70 -8.27
N TRP A 123 13.13 -12.53 -8.56
CA TRP A 123 12.17 -12.01 -7.61
C TRP A 123 11.67 -13.12 -6.68
N ALA A 124 11.45 -12.79 -5.42
CA ALA A 124 10.84 -13.71 -4.46
C ALA A 124 9.88 -12.98 -3.53
N ILE A 125 8.82 -13.69 -3.15
CA ILE A 125 7.92 -13.31 -2.07
C ILE A 125 8.56 -13.75 -0.76
N ARG A 126 8.65 -12.81 0.16
CA ARG A 126 9.22 -12.98 1.48
C ARG A 126 8.24 -12.46 2.53
N PHE A 127 8.40 -12.96 3.74
CA PHE A 127 7.60 -12.58 4.89
C PHE A 127 8.49 -12.21 6.06
N PHE A 128 8.32 -11.01 6.58
CA PHE A 128 8.99 -10.54 7.78
C PHE A 128 8.05 -10.69 8.98
N SER A 129 8.43 -11.54 9.93
CA SER A 129 7.63 -11.80 11.13
C SER A 129 7.87 -10.73 12.20
N PHE A 130 6.79 -10.17 12.75
CA PHE A 130 6.90 -9.22 13.88
C PHE A 130 7.40 -9.89 15.16
N ALA A 131 6.97 -11.11 15.44
CA ALA A 131 7.33 -11.83 16.65
C ALA A 131 8.82 -12.23 16.68
N THR A 132 9.35 -12.68 15.55
CA THR A 132 10.73 -13.21 15.49
C THR A 132 11.73 -12.24 14.90
N ARG A 133 11.28 -11.16 14.25
CA ARG A 133 12.10 -10.22 13.48
C ARG A 133 12.92 -10.91 12.38
N ARG A 134 12.43 -12.05 11.87
CA ARG A 134 13.09 -12.84 10.82
C ARG A 134 12.32 -12.78 9.52
N ILE A 135 13.07 -12.88 8.43
CA ILE A 135 12.52 -12.99 7.08
C ILE A 135 12.50 -14.45 6.66
N THR A 136 11.36 -14.93 6.19
CA THR A 136 11.22 -16.26 5.59
C THR A 136 10.86 -16.13 4.10
N PRO A 137 11.51 -16.90 3.21
CA PRO A 137 11.06 -17.00 1.83
C PRO A 137 9.74 -17.78 1.78
N LEU A 138 8.77 -17.27 1.03
CA LEU A 138 7.48 -17.94 0.82
C LEU A 138 7.35 -18.54 -0.58
N ALA A 139 7.82 -17.83 -1.61
CA ALA A 139 7.74 -18.29 -2.99
C ALA A 139 8.75 -17.55 -3.86
N THR A 140 9.16 -18.17 -4.95
CA THR A 140 9.98 -17.55 -5.99
C THR A 140 9.10 -17.13 -7.17
N LEU A 141 9.35 -15.95 -7.73
CA LEU A 141 8.61 -15.43 -8.88
C LEU A 141 9.46 -15.56 -10.15
N THR A 142 8.85 -16.08 -11.21
CA THR A 142 9.46 -16.17 -12.54
C THR A 142 9.59 -14.80 -13.21
N ASN A 143 8.64 -13.89 -12.95
CA ASN A 143 8.60 -12.53 -13.51
C ASN A 143 8.57 -11.47 -12.40
N ALA A 144 8.95 -10.24 -12.74
CA ALA A 144 8.85 -9.11 -11.82
C ALA A 144 7.38 -8.81 -11.43
N PRO A 145 7.11 -8.32 -10.21
CA PRO A 145 5.80 -7.79 -9.85
C PRO A 145 5.40 -6.66 -10.80
N LEU A 146 4.15 -6.64 -11.27
CA LEU A 146 3.66 -5.63 -12.20
C LEU A 146 3.62 -4.25 -11.53
N TRP A 147 4.30 -3.26 -12.11
CA TRP A 147 4.45 -1.92 -11.55
C TRP A 147 3.15 -1.08 -11.56
N TRP A 148 2.18 -1.48 -12.39
CA TRP A 148 0.97 -0.71 -12.67
C TRP A 148 -0.33 -1.35 -12.13
N ASN A 149 -0.32 -2.63 -11.74
CA ASN A 149 -1.53 -3.32 -11.33
C ASN A 149 -1.55 -3.64 -9.83
N ALA A 150 -2.54 -3.07 -9.14
CA ALA A 150 -2.76 -3.22 -7.71
C ALA A 150 -3.37 -4.59 -7.40
N GLY A 151 -2.55 -5.63 -7.41
CA GLY A 151 -2.95 -6.96 -6.95
C GLY A 151 -2.51 -7.17 -5.52
N ARG A 152 -3.21 -6.58 -4.54
CA ARG A 152 -2.99 -6.92 -3.12
C ARG A 152 -4.30 -7.21 -2.40
N ALA A 153 -4.45 -8.49 -2.06
CA ALA A 153 -5.12 -8.90 -0.83
C ALA A 153 -4.28 -10.02 -0.22
N LEU A 154 -3.60 -9.74 0.91
CA LEU A 154 -3.25 -10.80 1.85
C LEU A 154 -4.50 -11.11 2.67
N SER A 155 -4.77 -12.39 2.93
CA SER A 155 -5.81 -12.76 3.88
C SER A 155 -5.40 -12.34 5.30
N PRO A 156 -6.35 -11.91 6.15
CA PRO A 156 -6.07 -11.51 7.54
C PRO A 156 -5.40 -12.57 8.41
N ASP A 157 -5.47 -13.85 8.00
CA ASP A 157 -4.82 -14.99 8.66
C ASP A 157 -3.36 -15.22 8.22
N GLY A 158 -2.81 -14.35 7.35
CA GLY A 158 -1.45 -14.45 6.83
C GLY A 158 -1.19 -15.66 5.92
N CYS A 159 -2.21 -16.48 5.65
CA CYS A 159 -2.04 -17.78 4.97
C CYS A 159 -2.24 -17.71 3.46
N ARG A 160 -2.76 -16.60 2.91
CA ARG A 160 -3.03 -16.45 1.48
C ARG A 160 -2.59 -15.08 1.01
N MET A 161 -1.96 -15.04 -0.15
CA MET A 161 -1.61 -13.79 -0.82
C MET A 161 -2.09 -13.88 -2.27
N LEU A 162 -2.99 -12.97 -2.65
CA LEU A 162 -3.36 -12.76 -4.04
C LEU A 162 -2.36 -11.77 -4.65
N PHE A 163 -1.70 -12.19 -5.71
CA PHE A 163 -0.91 -11.31 -6.58
C PHE A 163 -1.51 -11.35 -7.98
N ALA A 164 -1.60 -10.19 -8.63
CA ALA A 164 -2.01 -10.13 -10.03
C ALA A 164 -0.85 -10.63 -10.89
N HIS A 165 -1.05 -11.77 -11.56
CA HIS A 165 -0.17 -12.28 -12.61
C HIS A 165 -0.84 -12.01 -13.95
N LEU A 166 -0.22 -11.18 -14.80
CA LEU A 166 -0.56 -11.12 -16.21
C LEU A 166 0.50 -11.93 -16.95
N GLU A 167 0.09 -13.01 -17.61
CA GLU A 167 0.88 -13.59 -18.69
C GLU A 167 0.89 -12.57 -19.83
N GLN A 168 1.95 -11.73 -19.89
CA GLN A 168 2.29 -10.75 -20.92
C GLN A 168 1.17 -9.81 -21.44
N PRO A 169 1.26 -8.48 -21.28
CA PRO A 169 0.72 -7.62 -22.31
C PRO A 169 1.60 -7.82 -23.54
N TYR A 170 1.04 -8.41 -24.61
CA TYR A 170 1.66 -8.34 -25.92
C TYR A 170 1.75 -6.86 -26.31
N ASP A 171 2.89 -6.21 -26.06
CA ASP A 171 3.24 -4.99 -26.78
C ASP A 171 3.75 -5.41 -28.16
N GLU A 172 2.82 -5.82 -29.04
CA GLU A 172 3.12 -5.98 -30.46
C GLU A 172 3.16 -4.60 -31.11
N LEU A 173 4.37 -4.11 -31.36
CA LEU A 173 4.60 -2.97 -32.24
C LEU A 173 4.41 -3.42 -33.69
N MET A 174 3.32 -2.96 -34.31
CA MET A 174 3.07 -3.16 -35.73
C MET A 174 3.55 -1.94 -36.53
N LEU A 175 4.55 -2.14 -37.39
CA LEU A 175 4.96 -1.18 -38.41
C LEU A 175 4.09 -1.38 -39.66
N MET A 176 3.25 -0.39 -39.99
CA MET A 176 2.60 -0.32 -41.29
C MET A 176 3.44 0.54 -42.24
N GLU A 177 3.90 -0.07 -43.33
CA GLU A 177 4.44 0.65 -44.49
C GLU A 177 3.51 0.49 -45.69
N ASN A 178 3.49 1.49 -46.58
CA ASN A 178 2.59 1.67 -47.74
C ASN A 178 1.20 2.24 -47.46
N PHE A 179 1.17 3.47 -46.96
CA PHE A 179 0.04 4.37 -47.21
C PHE A 179 0.18 4.95 -48.62
N ARG A 180 -0.62 4.46 -49.57
CA ARG A 180 -0.91 5.10 -50.86
C ARG A 180 -2.40 5.21 -51.06
#